data_AF-A0A5E4HR41-F1
#
_entry.id   AF-A0A5E4HR41-F1
#
_cell.length_a   1.000
_cell.length_b   1.000
_cell.length_c   1.000
_cell.angle_alpha   90.00
_cell.angle_beta   90.00
_cell.angle_gamma   90.00
#
_symmetry.space_group_name_H-M   'P 1'
#
loop_
_entity.id
_entity.type
_entity.pdbx_description
1 polymer ?
#
loop_
_entity_poly.entity_id
_entity_poly.type
_entity_poly.pdbx_seq_one_letter_code
_entity_poly.pdbx_strand_id
1 'polypeptide(L)'
;MTGVIVAAFFAGIPAYYMYIRGVMLARNKKKWKCHVCGNCCRLREIEVTVEDKKKLDAAGFPDAYIGDKMRRVNGKCVFLKDDKCSIHKESYRPEICGEFPFFCMYGMEYMKVVSFCPATEEFLKDKK
;
A
#
# COMPACT_ATOMS: atom_id res chain seq x y z
N MET A 1 1.31 46.02 -11.64
CA MET A 1 2.05 44.74 -11.71
C MET A 1 2.12 44.08 -10.33
N THR A 2 0.97 43.77 -9.71
CA THR A 2 0.90 43.23 -8.33
C THR A 2 -0.05 42.02 -8.21
N GLY A 3 -0.84 41.73 -9.26
CA GLY A 3 -1.85 40.66 -9.24
C GLY A 3 -1.35 39.27 -9.66
N VAL A 4 -0.19 39.16 -10.31
CA VAL A 4 0.30 37.86 -10.85
C VAL A 4 1.05 37.05 -9.80
N ILE A 5 1.69 37.71 -8.82
CA ILE A 5 2.51 37.04 -7.79
C ILE A 5 1.63 36.31 -6.76
N VAL A 6 0.41 36.79 -6.50
CA VAL A 6 -0.49 36.18 -5.51
C VAL A 6 -1.07 34.84 -6.00
N ALA A 7 -1.31 34.70 -7.31
CA ALA A 7 -1.88 33.47 -7.88
C ALA A 7 -0.92 32.26 -7.81
N ALA A 8 0.40 32.49 -7.87
CA ALA A 8 1.41 31.44 -7.78
C ALA A 8 1.52 30.82 -6.38
N PHE A 9 1.18 31.58 -5.31
CA PHE A 9 1.18 31.06 -3.95
C PHE A 9 0.00 30.12 -3.67
N PHE A 10 -1.19 30.41 -4.20
CA PHE A 10 -2.38 29.60 -3.89
C PHE A 10 -2.47 28.27 -4.66
N ALA A 11 -1.82 28.14 -5.82
CA ALA A 11 -1.80 26.88 -6.58
C ALA A 11 -0.71 25.90 -6.10
N GLY A 12 0.36 26.39 -5.46
CA GLY A 12 1.45 25.54 -4.93
C GLY A 12 1.17 24.96 -3.54
N ILE A 13 0.34 25.62 -2.74
CA ILE A 13 0.06 25.21 -1.36
C ILE A 13 -0.64 23.85 -1.27
N PRO A 14 -1.64 23.46 -2.08
CA PRO A 14 -2.31 22.17 -1.92
C PRO A 14 -1.40 20.98 -2.23
N ALA A 15 -0.60 21.08 -3.30
CA ALA A 15 0.40 20.07 -3.65
C ALA A 15 1.52 20.01 -2.61
N TYR A 16 2.00 21.16 -2.13
CA TYR A 16 2.99 21.26 -1.06
C TYR A 16 2.46 20.75 0.29
N TYR A 17 1.18 20.96 0.60
CA TYR A 17 0.55 20.51 1.85
C TYR A 17 0.22 19.02 1.80
N MET A 18 -0.19 18.48 0.64
CA MET A 18 -0.23 17.03 0.39
C MET A 18 1.18 16.41 0.48
N TYR A 19 2.19 17.08 -0.08
CA TYR A 19 3.58 16.64 -0.03
C TYR A 19 4.07 16.62 1.42
N ILE A 20 3.98 17.71 2.19
CA ILE A 20 4.43 17.76 3.59
C ILE A 20 3.65 16.84 4.52
N ARG A 21 2.33 16.63 4.32
CA ARG A 21 1.60 15.63 5.12
C ARG A 21 1.92 14.19 4.74
N GLY A 22 2.31 13.91 3.51
CA GLY A 22 2.79 12.59 3.06
C GLY A 22 4.27 12.30 3.41
N VAL A 23 5.09 13.35 3.52
CA VAL A 23 6.56 13.28 3.62
C VAL A 23 7.07 12.92 5.03
N MET A 24 6.27 13.02 6.10
CA MET A 24 6.76 12.77 7.48
C MET A 24 6.11 11.59 8.23
N LEU A 25 5.62 10.58 7.51
CA LEU A 25 4.97 9.43 8.12
C LEU A 25 5.84 8.17 8.16
N ALA A 26 6.79 8.02 7.24
CA ALA A 26 7.73 6.88 7.25
C ALA A 26 8.64 6.83 8.48
N ARG A 27 8.98 7.97 9.12
CA ARG A 27 9.80 7.99 10.36
C ARG A 27 9.24 7.10 11.48
N ASN A 28 7.92 6.87 11.51
CA ASN A 28 7.27 6.02 12.50
C ASN A 28 6.77 4.68 11.91
N LYS A 29 7.25 4.25 10.73
CA LYS A 29 6.85 2.98 10.09
C LYS A 29 6.90 1.79 11.05
N LYS A 30 7.87 1.76 11.98
CA LYS A 30 7.98 0.74 13.04
C LYS A 30 6.76 0.63 13.96
N LYS A 31 5.99 1.71 14.13
CA LYS A 31 4.76 1.73 14.94
C LYS A 31 3.54 1.23 14.14
N TRP A 32 3.63 1.18 12.82
CA TRP A 32 2.53 0.74 11.98
C TRP A 32 2.31 -0.77 12.13
N LYS A 33 1.06 -1.16 12.29
CA LYS A 33 0.65 -2.57 12.41
C LYS A 33 -0.54 -2.82 11.50
N CYS A 34 -0.43 -3.83 10.63
CA CYS A 34 -1.55 -4.24 9.78
C CYS A 34 -2.67 -4.86 10.62
N HIS A 35 -3.93 -4.49 10.37
CA HIS A 35 -5.09 -5.10 11.02
C HIS A 35 -5.54 -6.42 10.36
N VAL A 36 -4.92 -6.81 9.24
CA VAL A 36 -5.29 -8.01 8.47
C VAL A 36 -6.76 -7.99 8.02
N CYS A 37 -7.35 -6.80 7.86
CA CYS A 37 -8.77 -6.60 7.52
C CYS A 37 -9.19 -7.06 6.10
N GLY A 38 -8.25 -7.48 5.26
CA GLY A 38 -8.53 -7.94 3.89
C GLY A 38 -8.94 -6.85 2.89
N ASN A 39 -9.07 -5.58 3.27
CA ASN A 39 -9.50 -4.52 2.34
C ASN A 39 -8.55 -4.33 1.14
N CYS A 40 -7.23 -4.43 1.36
CA CYS A 40 -6.27 -4.41 0.26
C CYS A 40 -6.47 -5.59 -0.72
N CYS A 41 -6.84 -6.77 -0.22
CA CYS A 41 -7.15 -7.95 -1.03
C CYS A 41 -8.44 -7.76 -1.87
N ARG A 42 -9.38 -6.90 -1.43
CA ARG A 42 -10.62 -6.60 -2.16
C ARG A 42 -10.46 -5.55 -3.25
N LEU A 43 -9.57 -4.58 -3.03
CA LEU A 43 -9.54 -3.37 -3.85
C LEU A 43 -8.29 -3.24 -4.71
N ARG A 44 -7.17 -3.80 -4.28
CA ARG A 44 -5.88 -3.58 -4.94
C ARG A 44 -5.57 -4.70 -5.91
N GLU A 45 -5.19 -4.34 -7.13
CA GLU A 45 -4.49 -5.23 -8.05
C GLU A 45 -3.00 -5.27 -7.66
N ILE A 46 -2.45 -6.48 -7.55
CA ILE A 46 -1.08 -6.71 -7.08
C ILE A 46 -0.27 -7.24 -8.25
N GLU A 47 0.79 -6.53 -8.60
CA GLU A 47 1.83 -7.04 -9.48
C GLU A 47 2.67 -8.07 -8.72
N VAL A 48 3.02 -9.15 -9.40
CA VAL A 48 3.76 -10.29 -8.84
C VAL A 48 5.09 -10.37 -9.58
N THR A 49 6.17 -10.11 -8.86
CA THR A 49 7.54 -10.18 -9.39
C THR A 49 7.92 -11.63 -9.70
N VAL A 50 9.01 -11.82 -10.46
CA VAL A 50 9.54 -13.16 -10.77
C VAL A 50 9.93 -13.89 -9.48
N GLU A 51 10.46 -13.17 -8.50
CA GLU A 51 10.83 -13.68 -7.18
C GLU A 51 9.60 -14.12 -6.38
N ASP A 52 8.53 -13.34 -6.42
CA ASP A 52 7.29 -13.70 -5.74
C ASP A 52 6.61 -14.92 -6.38
N LYS A 53 6.67 -15.05 -7.72
CA LYS A 53 6.19 -16.27 -8.42
C LYS A 53 6.95 -17.50 -7.94
N LYS A 54 8.29 -17.45 -7.90
CA LYS A 54 9.12 -18.57 -7.39
C LYS A 54 8.74 -18.99 -5.96
N LYS A 55 8.49 -18.03 -5.07
CA LYS A 55 8.06 -18.31 -3.69
C LYS A 55 6.68 -18.96 -3.65
N LEU A 56 5.73 -18.45 -4.45
CA LEU A 56 4.37 -18.99 -4.53
C LEU A 56 4.35 -20.40 -5.12
N ASP A 57 5.12 -20.64 -6.18
CA ASP A 57 5.24 -21.96 -6.83
C ASP A 57 5.83 -22.99 -5.85
N ALA A 58 6.92 -22.65 -5.18
CA ALA A 58 7.54 -23.51 -4.17
C ALA A 58 6.62 -23.79 -2.97
N ALA A 59 5.70 -22.87 -2.66
CA ALA A 59 4.67 -23.04 -1.63
C ALA A 59 3.43 -23.81 -2.12
N GLY A 60 3.39 -24.25 -3.38
CA GLY A 60 2.28 -25.03 -3.94
C GLY A 60 1.13 -24.19 -4.50
N PHE A 61 1.38 -22.93 -4.87
CA PHE A 61 0.38 -22.02 -5.43
C PHE A 61 0.71 -21.50 -6.83
N PRO A 62 1.01 -22.37 -7.82
CA PRO A 62 1.34 -21.92 -9.18
C PRO A 62 0.16 -21.19 -9.87
N ASP A 63 -1.07 -21.53 -9.51
CA ASP A 63 -2.26 -20.90 -10.06
C ASP A 63 -2.64 -19.58 -9.37
N ALA A 64 -1.82 -19.09 -8.43
CA ALA A 64 -2.15 -17.87 -7.67
C ALA A 64 -2.01 -16.58 -8.48
N TYR A 65 -1.43 -16.61 -9.67
CA TYR A 65 -1.22 -15.44 -10.52
C TYR A 65 -1.55 -15.74 -11.99
N ILE A 66 -1.76 -14.69 -12.78
CA ILE A 66 -1.98 -14.73 -14.23
C ILE A 66 -1.06 -13.68 -14.86
N GLY A 67 -0.10 -14.11 -15.66
CA GLY A 67 0.96 -13.23 -16.15
C GLY A 67 1.74 -12.62 -14.99
N ASP A 68 1.77 -11.29 -14.90
CA ASP A 68 2.44 -10.54 -13.83
C ASP A 68 1.49 -10.03 -12.75
N LYS A 69 0.25 -10.53 -12.70
CA LYS A 69 -0.78 -10.07 -11.77
C LYS A 69 -1.27 -11.20 -10.86
N MET A 70 -1.52 -10.86 -9.60
CA MET A 70 -2.15 -11.76 -8.64
C MET A 70 -3.57 -12.12 -9.11
N ARG A 71 -3.89 -13.41 -9.12
CA ARG A 71 -5.18 -13.91 -9.57
C ARG A 71 -6.28 -13.40 -8.65
N ARG A 72 -7.42 -13.05 -9.26
CA ARG A 72 -8.63 -12.66 -8.55
C ARG A 72 -9.77 -13.63 -8.84
N VAL A 73 -10.53 -13.98 -7.80
CA VAL A 73 -11.74 -14.81 -7.86
C VAL A 73 -12.90 -13.97 -7.33
N ASN A 74 -13.97 -13.85 -8.11
CA ASN A 74 -15.13 -13.00 -7.78
C ASN A 74 -14.74 -11.57 -7.38
N GLY A 75 -13.81 -10.97 -8.14
CA GLY A 75 -13.32 -9.60 -7.92
C GLY A 75 -12.37 -9.42 -6.72
N LYS A 76 -12.02 -10.49 -5.99
CA LYS A 76 -11.17 -10.46 -4.79
C LYS A 76 -9.88 -11.26 -5.00
N CYS A 77 -8.80 -10.92 -4.30
CA CYS A 77 -7.56 -11.72 -4.33
C CYS A 77 -7.82 -13.19 -3.97
N VAL A 78 -7.16 -14.12 -4.65
CA VAL A 78 -7.26 -15.58 -4.43
C VAL A 78 -6.94 -16.00 -2.99
N PHE A 79 -6.14 -15.22 -2.27
CA PHE A 79 -5.77 -15.48 -0.87
C PHE A 79 -6.68 -14.83 0.17
N LEU A 80 -7.82 -14.25 -0.23
CA LEU A 80 -8.80 -13.71 0.72
C LEU A 80 -9.72 -14.85 1.21
N LYS A 81 -9.56 -15.24 2.48
CA LYS A 81 -10.39 -16.26 3.16
C LYS A 81 -10.91 -15.69 4.48
N ASP A 82 -12.19 -15.90 4.79
CA ASP A 82 -12.83 -15.39 6.02
C ASP A 82 -12.56 -13.90 6.27
N ASP A 83 -12.64 -13.12 5.19
CA ASP A 83 -12.35 -11.69 5.14
C ASP A 83 -10.93 -11.27 5.57
N LYS A 84 -9.99 -12.21 5.64
CA LYS A 84 -8.59 -12.02 6.00
C LYS A 84 -7.64 -12.56 4.93
N CYS A 85 -6.42 -12.03 4.90
CA CYS A 85 -5.38 -12.58 4.02
C CYS A 85 -4.87 -13.90 4.61
N SER A 86 -5.08 -15.01 3.90
CA SER A 86 -4.70 -16.34 4.38
C SER A 86 -3.19 -16.54 4.46
N ILE A 87 -2.42 -15.74 3.72
CA ILE A 87 -0.95 -15.84 3.66
C ILE A 87 -0.26 -14.68 4.40
N HIS A 88 -0.98 -14.00 5.31
CA HIS A 88 -0.52 -12.73 5.89
C HIS A 88 0.84 -12.83 6.60
N LYS A 89 1.08 -13.95 7.29
CA LYS A 89 2.29 -14.20 8.10
C LYS A 89 3.31 -15.08 7.38
N GLU A 90 3.01 -15.47 6.15
CA GLU A 90 3.79 -16.45 5.41
C GLU A 90 4.99 -15.78 4.72
N SER A 91 6.10 -16.51 4.64
CA SER A 91 7.34 -16.02 4.01
C SER A 91 7.20 -15.82 2.50
N TYR A 92 6.26 -16.52 1.86
CA TYR A 92 5.96 -16.41 0.44
C TYR A 92 4.92 -15.32 0.12
N ARG A 93 4.52 -14.50 1.10
CA ARG A 93 3.70 -13.32 0.86
C ARG A 93 4.45 -12.36 -0.07
N PRO A 94 3.82 -11.89 -1.18
CA PRO A 94 4.47 -10.97 -2.10
C PRO A 94 4.99 -9.71 -1.41
N GLU A 95 6.15 -9.22 -1.84
CA GLU A 95 6.83 -8.08 -1.21
C GLU A 95 5.94 -6.84 -1.21
N ILE A 96 5.33 -6.54 -2.36
CA ILE A 96 4.37 -5.45 -2.53
C ILE A 96 3.17 -5.54 -1.56
N CYS A 97 2.79 -6.75 -1.14
CA CYS A 97 1.76 -6.94 -0.11
C CYS A 97 2.29 -6.64 1.29
N GLY A 98 3.56 -6.99 1.57
CA GLY A 98 4.23 -6.76 2.85
C GLY A 98 4.57 -5.29 3.11
N GLU A 99 4.89 -4.55 2.06
CA GLU A 99 5.24 -3.13 2.16
C GLU A 99 4.03 -2.22 2.36
N PHE A 100 2.83 -2.64 1.93
CA PHE A 100 1.62 -1.85 2.04
C PHE A 100 1.38 -1.37 3.50
N PRO A 101 1.07 -0.07 3.72
CA PRO A 101 0.78 0.99 2.75
C PRO A 101 2.00 1.83 2.34
N PHE A 102 3.22 1.41 2.65
CA PHE A 102 4.44 2.14 2.36
C PHE A 102 4.98 1.84 0.96
N PHE A 103 5.76 2.78 0.41
CA PHE A 103 6.48 2.66 -0.84
C PHE A 103 7.71 3.57 -0.84
N CYS A 104 8.72 3.27 -1.66
CA CYS A 104 9.91 4.08 -1.81
C CYS A 104 9.87 4.87 -3.13
N MET A 105 10.22 6.15 -3.10
CA MET A 105 10.32 7.01 -4.28
C MET A 105 11.53 7.94 -4.12
N TYR A 106 12.45 7.95 -5.09
CA TYR A 106 13.71 8.72 -5.03
C TYR A 106 14.54 8.47 -3.75
N GLY A 107 14.60 7.23 -3.28
CA GLY A 107 15.34 6.86 -2.06
C GLY A 107 14.70 7.32 -0.75
N MET A 108 13.51 7.91 -0.81
CA MET A 108 12.73 8.31 0.36
C MET A 108 11.52 7.39 0.53
N GLU A 109 11.25 6.97 1.76
CA GLU A 109 10.06 6.19 2.10
C GLU A 109 8.84 7.09 2.31
N TYR A 110 7.71 6.67 1.73
CA TYR A 110 6.41 7.34 1.83
C TYR A 110 5.35 6.38 2.31
N MET A 111 4.29 6.92 2.91
CA MET A 111 3.10 6.16 3.26
C MET A 111 1.93 6.59 2.37
N LYS A 112 1.28 5.65 1.71
CA LYS A 112 0.06 5.91 0.95
C LYS A 112 -1.09 6.13 1.92
N VAL A 113 -1.65 7.32 1.93
CA VAL A 113 -2.89 7.62 2.67
C VAL A 113 -4.05 7.01 1.88
N VAL A 114 -4.41 5.78 2.24
CA VAL A 114 -5.50 5.01 1.63
C VAL A 114 -6.67 4.89 2.59
N SER A 115 -7.82 5.45 2.20
CA SER A 115 -9.04 5.49 3.02
C SER A 115 -9.61 4.10 3.35
N PHE A 116 -9.33 3.09 2.53
CA PHE A 116 -9.82 1.74 2.79
C PHE A 116 -8.96 0.94 3.78
N CYS A 117 -7.83 1.48 4.28
CA CYS A 117 -7.00 0.79 5.27
C CYS A 117 -7.23 1.39 6.66
N PRO A 118 -7.94 0.70 7.57
CA PRO A 118 -8.20 1.21 8.91
C PRO A 118 -6.90 1.43 9.71
N ALA A 119 -5.88 0.59 9.49
CA ALA A 119 -4.57 0.76 10.12
C ALA A 119 -3.87 2.06 9.70
N THR A 120 -4.11 2.53 8.47
CA THR A 120 -3.56 3.82 8.02
C THR A 120 -4.27 4.98 8.70
N GLU A 121 -5.59 4.91 8.86
CA GLU A 121 -6.36 5.94 9.55
C GLU A 121 -6.00 6.04 11.04
N GLU A 122 -5.85 4.91 11.72
CA GLU A 122 -5.44 4.86 13.12
C GLU A 122 -4.03 5.42 13.31
N PHE A 123 -3.09 4.99 12.48
CA PHE A 123 -1.72 5.49 12.50
C PHE A 123 -1.61 7.02 12.28
N LEU A 124 -2.55 7.60 11.54
CA LEU A 124 -2.63 9.05 11.32
C LEU A 124 -3.22 9.80 12.52
N LYS A 125 -4.10 9.18 13.32
CA LYS A 125 -4.69 9.79 14.51
C LYS A 125 -3.66 9.92 15.64
N ASP A 126 -2.80 8.92 15.82
CA ASP A 126 -1.70 8.90 16.80
C ASP A 126 -0.62 9.97 16.59
N LYS A 127 -0.67 10.70 15.47
CA LYS A 127 0.30 11.74 15.08
C LYS A 127 -0.20 13.17 15.34
N LYS A 128 -1.43 13.34 15.84
CA LYS A 128 -2.00 14.64 16.23
C LYS A 128 -1.72 14.92 17.70
#